data_AF-A0A7J3QXB1-F1
#
_entry.id   AF-A0A7J3QXB1-F1
#
_cell.length_a   1.000
_cell.length_b   1.000
_cell.length_c   1.000
_cell.angle_alpha   90.00
_cell.angle_beta   90.00
_cell.angle_gamma   90.00
#
_symmetry.space_group_name_H-M   'P 1'
#
loop_
_entity.id
_entity.type
_entity.pdbx_description
1 polymer ?
#
loop_
_entity_poly.entity_id
_entity_poly.type
_entity_poly.pdbx_seq_one_letter_code
_entity_poly.pdbx_strand_id
1 'polypeptide(L)'
;MPGNWDNPMKRRFADLHLQPNLNDAEQTRAMLAKASELGYRLVAVPLPTVSMETFAKKLAALCQENKLDFASRLDLKPKTSRELLQQLRRFRRRVEI
;
A
#
# COMPACT_ATOMS: atom_id res chain seq x y z
N MET A 1 40.84 5.38 -14.55
CA MET A 1 39.44 5.08 -14.88
C MET A 1 38.57 5.83 -13.88
N PRO A 2 37.73 6.78 -14.32
CA PRO A 2 36.94 7.56 -13.38
C PRO A 2 35.81 6.68 -12.81
N GLY A 3 35.69 6.70 -11.49
CA GLY A 3 34.67 5.99 -10.74
C GLY A 3 33.26 6.42 -11.16
N ASN A 4 32.37 5.45 -11.26
CA ASN A 4 30.96 5.58 -11.63
C ASN A 4 30.19 6.25 -10.46
N TRP A 5 30.36 7.56 -10.27
CA TRP A 5 29.69 8.33 -9.21
C TRP A 5 28.31 8.87 -9.62
N ASP A 6 27.90 8.70 -10.88
CA ASP A 6 26.62 9.14 -11.40
C ASP A 6 25.57 8.02 -11.36
N ASN A 7 25.22 7.58 -10.14
CA ASN A 7 23.88 7.03 -9.93
C ASN A 7 23.13 8.01 -9.02
N PRO A 8 22.51 9.08 -9.57
CA PRO A 8 21.69 9.96 -8.75
C PRO A 8 20.66 9.07 -8.08
N MET A 9 20.65 9.00 -6.74
CA MET A 9 19.67 8.21 -6.01
C MET A 9 18.29 8.57 -6.57
N LYS A 10 17.71 7.66 -7.38
CA LYS A 10 16.43 7.89 -8.04
C LYS A 10 15.43 8.23 -6.95
N ARG A 11 14.88 9.44 -6.98
CA ARG A 11 13.82 9.86 -6.05
C ARG A 11 12.72 8.80 -6.12
N ARG A 12 12.48 8.11 -5.01
CA ARG A 12 11.42 7.10 -4.90
C ARG A 12 10.17 7.83 -4.43
N PHE A 13 9.15 7.86 -5.28
CA PHE A 13 7.83 8.36 -4.91
C PHE A 13 6.98 7.21 -4.40
N ALA A 14 6.22 7.49 -3.34
CA ALA A 14 5.29 6.56 -2.74
C ALA A 14 3.94 7.24 -2.57
N ASP A 15 2.87 6.56 -2.96
CA ASP A 15 1.51 6.96 -2.63
C ASP A 15 1.07 6.14 -1.42
N LEU A 16 0.82 6.78 -0.28
CA LEU A 16 0.48 6.08 0.97
C LEU A 16 -1.03 6.00 1.22
N HIS A 17 -1.87 6.42 0.28
CA HIS A 17 -3.32 6.39 0.43
C HIS A 17 -4.07 6.19 -0.90
N LEU A 18 -3.63 5.22 -1.71
CA LEU A 18 -4.32 4.87 -2.94
C LEU A 18 -5.66 4.18 -2.62
N GLN A 19 -6.76 4.64 -3.21
CA GLN A 19 -8.12 4.15 -2.93
C GLN A 19 -8.78 3.45 -4.14
N PRO A 20 -8.30 2.27 -4.56
CA PRO A 20 -8.95 1.48 -5.58
C PRO A 20 -10.23 0.83 -5.04
N ASN A 21 -11.17 0.51 -5.93
CA ASN A 21 -12.31 -0.31 -5.60
C ASN A 21 -11.89 -1.79 -5.53
N LEU A 22 -11.65 -2.30 -4.33
CA LEU A 22 -11.15 -3.67 -4.11
C LEU A 22 -12.10 -4.79 -4.58
N ASN A 23 -13.37 -4.46 -4.80
CA ASN A 23 -14.38 -5.38 -5.32
C ASN A 23 -14.36 -5.47 -6.84
N ASP A 24 -13.73 -4.50 -7.52
CA ASP A 24 -13.54 -4.48 -8.96
C ASP A 24 -12.06 -4.71 -9.29
N ALA A 25 -11.76 -5.93 -9.75
CA ALA A 25 -10.40 -6.33 -10.06
C ALA A 25 -9.79 -5.56 -11.24
N GLU A 26 -10.61 -5.24 -12.26
CA GLU A 26 -10.13 -4.52 -13.44
C GLU A 26 -9.87 -3.05 -13.12
N GLN A 27 -10.77 -2.41 -12.36
CA GLN A 27 -10.53 -1.05 -11.90
C GLN A 27 -9.32 -0.95 -10.98
N THR A 28 -9.12 -1.92 -10.08
CA THR A 28 -7.94 -1.99 -9.21
C THR A 28 -6.67 -2.11 -10.04
N ARG A 29 -6.63 -3.01 -11.02
CA ARG A 29 -5.47 -3.17 -11.93
C ARG A 29 -5.17 -1.90 -12.70
N ALA A 30 -6.19 -1.27 -13.29
CA ALA A 30 -6.02 -0.04 -14.05
C ALA A 30 -5.43 1.09 -13.19
N MET A 31 -5.87 1.21 -11.93
CA MET A 31 -5.35 2.21 -11.01
C MET A 31 -3.89 1.92 -10.61
N LEU A 32 -3.53 0.67 -10.35
CA LEU A 32 -2.14 0.27 -10.06
C LEU A 32 -1.22 0.49 -11.26
N ALA A 33 -1.69 0.12 -12.46
CA ALA A 33 -0.96 0.39 -13.70
C ALA A 33 -0.71 1.89 -13.87
N LYS A 34 -1.72 2.73 -13.58
CA LYS A 34 -1.56 4.18 -13.65
C LYS A 34 -0.56 4.72 -12.62
N ALA A 35 -0.57 4.19 -11.39
CA ALA A 35 0.41 4.57 -10.39
C ALA A 35 1.84 4.22 -10.81
N SER A 36 2.03 3.03 -11.42
CA SER A 36 3.32 2.62 -11.98
C SER A 36 3.78 3.54 -13.13
N GLU A 37 2.86 3.91 -14.04
CA GLU A 37 3.11 4.84 -15.14
C GLU A 37 3.53 6.25 -14.65
N LEU A 38 2.93 6.71 -13.55
CA LEU A 38 3.26 7.99 -12.91
C LEU A 38 4.62 7.96 -12.17
N GLY A 39 5.28 6.80 -12.11
CA GLY A 39 6.60 6.64 -11.51
C GLY A 39 6.59 6.36 -10.01
N TYR A 40 5.44 6.05 -9.42
CA TYR A 40 5.40 5.53 -8.06
C TYR A 40 6.06 4.14 -8.01
N ARG A 41 6.77 3.87 -6.91
CA ARG A 41 7.39 2.56 -6.66
C ARG A 41 6.78 1.81 -5.50
N LEU A 42 6.13 2.52 -4.59
CA LEU A 42 5.45 1.97 -3.43
C LEU A 42 4.03 2.54 -3.39
N VAL A 43 3.05 1.69 -3.18
CA VAL A 43 1.68 2.11 -2.93
C VAL A 43 1.17 1.49 -1.62
N ALA A 44 0.44 2.27 -0.84
CA ALA A 44 -0.31 1.77 0.30
C ALA A 44 -1.81 1.95 0.05
N VAL A 45 -2.55 0.87 0.27
CA VAL A 45 -4.00 0.83 0.06
C VAL A 45 -4.68 0.51 1.39
N PRO A 46 -5.66 1.33 1.84
CA PRO A 46 -6.45 1.03 3.02
C PRO A 46 -7.16 -0.32 2.89
N LEU A 47 -6.82 -1.24 3.78
CA LEU A 47 -7.44 -2.55 3.85
C LEU A 47 -8.69 -2.52 4.74
N PRO A 48 -9.76 -3.21 4.37
CA PRO A 48 -10.86 -3.44 5.30
C PRO A 48 -10.37 -4.30 6.47
N THR A 49 -10.83 -3.99 7.69
CA THR A 49 -10.51 -4.77 8.89
C THR A 49 -11.03 -6.21 8.79
N VAL A 50 -12.17 -6.39 8.11
CA VAL A 50 -12.75 -7.68 7.78
C VAL A 50 -12.06 -8.22 6.54
N SER A 51 -11.54 -9.46 6.61
CA SER A 51 -10.82 -10.11 5.50
C SER A 51 -9.52 -9.41 5.06
N MET A 52 -8.91 -8.62 5.95
CA MET A 52 -7.67 -7.86 5.72
C MET A 52 -6.57 -8.69 5.06
N GLU A 53 -6.31 -9.90 5.57
CA GLU A 53 -5.24 -10.77 5.05
C GLU A 53 -5.51 -11.27 3.64
N THR A 54 -6.78 -11.55 3.30
CA THR A 54 -7.19 -11.97 1.96
C THR A 54 -7.00 -10.84 0.95
N PHE A 55 -7.45 -9.63 1.30
CA PHE A 55 -7.26 -8.45 0.45
C PHE A 55 -5.78 -8.07 0.33
N ALA A 56 -5.01 -8.15 1.41
CA ALA A 56 -3.56 -7.89 1.39
C ALA A 56 -2.83 -8.83 0.42
N LYS A 57 -3.12 -10.14 0.47
CA LYS A 57 -2.52 -11.12 -0.45
C LYS A 57 -2.90 -10.84 -1.90
N LYS A 58 -4.17 -10.54 -2.17
CA LYS A 58 -4.66 -10.20 -3.52
C LYS A 58 -3.97 -8.94 -4.05
N LEU A 59 -3.90 -7.88 -3.25
CA LEU A 59 -3.27 -6.63 -3.64
C LEU A 59 -1.75 -6.78 -3.83
N ALA A 60 -1.08 -7.53 -2.98
CA ALA A 60 0.34 -7.80 -3.12
C ALA A 60 0.65 -8.45 -4.48
N ALA A 61 -0.15 -9.45 -4.90
CA ALA A 61 -0.01 -10.08 -6.22
C ALA A 61 -0.22 -9.07 -7.37
N LEU A 62 -1.30 -8.28 -7.31
CA LEU A 62 -1.58 -7.26 -8.34
C LEU A 62 -0.50 -6.17 -8.40
N CYS A 63 0.06 -5.76 -7.27
CA CYS A 63 1.15 -4.78 -7.23
C CYS A 63 2.44 -5.35 -7.84
N GLN A 64 2.77 -6.62 -7.55
CA GLN A 64 3.92 -7.30 -8.15
C GLN A 64 3.79 -7.39 -9.68
N GLU A 65 2.61 -7.73 -10.21
CA GLU A 65 2.31 -7.71 -11.65
C GLU A 65 2.60 -6.33 -12.28
N ASN A 66 2.40 -5.25 -11.53
CA ASN A 66 2.59 -3.86 -11.97
C ASN A 66 3.95 -3.25 -11.58
N LYS A 67 4.89 -4.07 -11.06
CA LYS A 67 6.22 -3.65 -10.58
C LYS A 67 6.16 -2.58 -9.47
N LEU A 68 5.13 -2.64 -8.64
CA LEU A 68 4.94 -1.81 -7.46
C LEU A 68 5.22 -2.62 -6.19
N ASP A 69 5.91 -1.99 -5.25
CA ASP A 69 5.94 -2.44 -3.86
C ASP A 69 4.58 -2.13 -3.22
N PHE A 70 4.10 -3.01 -2.35
CA PHE A 70 2.84 -2.82 -1.62
C PHE A 70 3.12 -2.68 -0.13
N ALA A 71 2.56 -1.63 0.49
CA ALA A 71 2.49 -1.49 1.93
C ALA A 71 1.04 -1.64 2.42
N SER A 72 0.85 -2.47 3.44
CA SER A 72 -0.43 -2.65 4.12
C SER A 72 -0.77 -1.42 4.98
N ARG A 73 -1.96 -0.84 4.75
CA ARG A 73 -2.47 0.30 5.51
C ARG A 73 -3.81 -0.01 6.15
N LEU A 74 -4.05 0.51 7.35
CA LEU A 74 -5.37 0.45 8.00
C LEU A 74 -5.83 1.83 8.49
N ASP A 75 -6.99 2.28 8.02
CA ASP A 75 -7.63 3.50 8.53
C ASP A 75 -8.54 3.18 9.72
N LEU A 76 -8.11 3.58 10.91
CA LEU A 76 -8.88 3.42 12.17
C LEU A 76 -9.81 4.62 12.39
N LYS A 77 -11.04 4.35 12.83
CA LYS A 77 -12.05 5.38 13.18
C LYS A 77 -12.66 5.11 14.56
N PRO A 78 -11.86 5.13 15.64
CA PRO A 78 -12.36 4.84 16.98
C PRO A 78 -13.25 5.98 17.50
N LYS A 79 -14.28 5.64 18.28
CA LYS A 79 -15.16 6.62 18.94
C LYS A 79 -14.67 7.02 20.33
N THR A 80 -13.77 6.24 20.92
CA THR A 80 -13.20 6.49 22.26
C THR A 80 -11.73 6.15 22.31
N SER A 81 -10.99 6.72 23.27
CA SER A 81 -9.58 6.39 23.49
C SER A 81 -9.38 4.92 23.85
N ARG A 82 -10.32 4.31 24.59
CA ARG A 82 -10.28 2.88 24.94
C ARG A 82 -10.36 2.00 23.69
N GLU A 83 -11.25 2.33 22.77
CA GLU A 83 -11.39 1.64 21.49
C GLU A 83 -10.14 1.79 20.62
N LEU A 84 -9.57 3.00 20.53
CA LEU A 84 -8.32 3.25 19.81
C LEU A 84 -7.19 2.36 20.34
N LEU A 85 -6.98 2.33 21.65
CA LEU A 85 -5.92 1.51 22.27
C LEU A 85 -6.12 0.01 22.01
N GLN A 86 -7.37 -0.45 22.02
CA GLN A 86 -7.70 -1.84 21.69
C GLN A 86 -7.37 -2.15 20.22
N GLN A 87 -7.79 -1.28 19.29
CA GLN A 87 -7.52 -1.44 17.86
C GLN A 87 -6.01 -1.38 17.56
N LEU A 88 -5.28 -0.42 18.13
CA LEU A 88 -3.82 -0.31 17.95
C LEU A 88 -3.10 -1.56 18.46
N ARG A 89 -3.44 -2.08 19.65
CA ARG A 89 -2.83 -3.32 20.16
C ARG A 89 -3.05 -4.50 19.22
N ARG A 90 -4.23 -4.57 18.58
CA ARG A 90 -4.59 -5.63 17.64
C ARG A 90 -3.86 -5.53 16.30
N PHE A 91 -3.70 -4.32 15.75
CA PHE A 91 -3.24 -4.14 14.37
C PHE A 91 -1.81 -3.65 14.21
N ARG A 92 -1.20 -2.99 15.22
CA ARG A 92 0.14 -2.38 15.11
C ARG A 92 1.29 -3.31 14.68
N ARG A 93 1.12 -4.63 14.81
CA ARG A 93 2.13 -5.65 14.43
C ARG A 93 1.74 -6.43 13.17
N ARG A 94 0.60 -6.09 12.56
CA ARG A 94 -0.01 -6.81 11.43
C ARG A 94 -0.12 -5.96 10.17
N VAL A 95 -0.07 -4.64 10.32
CA VAL A 95 -0.06 -3.67 9.22
C VAL A 95 1.17 -2.80 9.34
N GLU A 96 1.64 -2.27 8.21
CA GLU A 96 2.81 -1.40 8.16
C GLU A 96 2.45 0.06 8.44
N ILE A 97 1.25 0.49 8.06
CA ILE A 97 0.75 1.88 8.17
C ILE A 97 -0.61 1.94 8.86
#